data_AF-A0A5E8CKZ0-F1
#
_entry.id   AF-A0A5E8CKZ0-F1
#
_cell.length_a   1.000
_cell.length_b   1.000
_cell.length_c   1.000
_cell.angle_alpha   90.00
_cell.angle_beta   90.00
_cell.angle_gamma   90.00
#
_symmetry.space_group_name_H-M   'P 1'
#
loop_
_entity.id
_entity.type
_entity.pdbx_description
1 polymer ?
#
loop_
_entity_poly.entity_id
_entity_poly.type
_entity_poly.pdbx_seq_one_letter_code
_entity_poly.pdbx_strand_id
1 'polypeptide(L)' 'MFQADKTCDKWSASKSKKALIEYSIGYLYLHDGNHYHIMKPSKIGKNEYRITLQGHGILCNGVWNIYW' A
#
# COMPACT_ATOMS: atom_id res chain seq x y z
N MET A 1 -8.60 -10.61 -18.72
CA MET A 1 -7.21 -10.84 -18.26
C MET A 1 -6.63 -9.46 -17.95
N PHE A 2 -6.59 -9.06 -16.68
CA PHE A 2 -6.04 -7.75 -16.30
C PHE A 2 -4.53 -7.76 -16.57
N GLN A 3 -4.09 -6.99 -17.56
CA GLN A 3 -2.67 -6.67 -17.69
C GLN A 3 -2.34 -5.70 -16.56
N ALA A 4 -1.78 -6.21 -15.47
CA ALA A 4 -1.18 -5.35 -14.45
C ALA A 4 -0.16 -4.46 -15.15
N ASP A 5 -0.25 -3.15 -14.95
CA ASP A 5 0.71 -2.20 -15.47
C ASP A 5 2.10 -2.58 -14.94
N LYS A 6 3.00 -2.96 -15.86
CA LYS A 6 4.40 -3.33 -15.56
C LYS A 6 5.36 -2.16 -15.72
N THR A 7 4.86 -0.95 -15.96
CA THR A 7 5.71 0.23 -16.20
C THR A 7 6.42 0.73 -14.94
N CYS A 8 5.95 0.36 -13.75
CA CYS A 8 6.65 0.68 -12.50
C CYS A 8 7.78 -0.34 -12.23
N ASP A 9 8.96 -0.08 -12.80
CA ASP A 9 10.14 -0.87 -12.47
C ASP A 9 10.63 -0.53 -11.03
N LYS A 10 11.07 -1.55 -10.28
CA LYS A 10 11.54 -1.41 -8.89
C LYS A 10 12.71 -0.44 -8.76
N TRP A 11 13.54 -0.30 -9.79
CA TRP A 11 14.76 0.49 -9.79
C TRP A 11 14.45 2.00 -9.87
N SER A 12 13.55 2.39 -10.76
CA SER A 12 13.03 3.75 -10.91
C SER A 12 12.21 4.16 -9.69
N ALA A 13 11.37 3.27 -9.14
CA ALA A 13 10.67 3.51 -7.88
C ALA A 13 11.63 3.72 -6.68
N SER A 14 12.81 3.10 -6.71
CA SER A 14 13.80 3.27 -5.63
C SER A 14 14.42 4.67 -5.58
N LYS A 15 14.44 5.37 -6.73
CA LYS A 15 15.01 6.72 -6.91
C LYS A 15 13.98 7.84 -6.67
N SER A 16 12.69 7.52 -6.66
CA SER A 16 11.66 8.52 -6.40
C SER A 16 11.68 8.98 -4.94
N LYS A 17 11.11 10.15 -4.69
CA LYS A 17 11.03 10.74 -3.35
C LYS A 17 10.14 9.83 -2.48
N LYS A 18 10.75 9.12 -1.53
CA LYS A 18 10.04 8.20 -0.63
C LYS A 18 9.36 9.01 0.48
N ALA A 19 8.04 8.88 0.59
CA ALA A 19 7.30 9.32 1.77
C ALA A 19 7.24 8.15 2.77
N LEU A 20 7.61 8.40 4.03
CA LEU A 20 7.35 7.46 5.11
C LEU A 20 5.98 7.81 5.71
N ILE A 21 5.06 6.86 5.69
CA ILE A 21 3.76 6.99 6.33
C ILE A 21 3.76 6.12 7.59
N GLU A 22 3.51 6.75 8.73
CA GLU A 22 3.37 6.07 10.01
C GLU A 22 1.90 5.76 10.27
N TYR A 23 1.60 4.50 10.56
CA TYR A 23 0.25 4.07 10.87
C TYR A 23 -0.05 4.19 12.36
N SER A 24 -1.24 4.68 12.67
CA SER A 24 -1.81 4.74 14.01
C SER A 24 -2.93 3.71 14.14
N ILE A 25 -3.03 3.08 15.31
CA ILE A 25 -4.07 2.09 15.61
C ILE A 25 -5.44 2.76 15.51
N GLY A 26 -6.39 2.08 14.85
CA GLY A 26 -7.76 2.58 14.67
C GLY A 26 -7.95 3.55 13.51
N TYR A 27 -6.89 3.87 12.76
CA TYR A 27 -6.96 4.76 11.60
C TYR A 27 -6.92 3.97 10.29
N LEU A 28 -7.75 4.42 9.34
CA LEU A 28 -7.72 3.96 7.95
C LEU A 28 -6.74 4.84 7.16
N TYR A 29 -5.80 4.20 6.49
CA TYR A 29 -4.87 4.85 5.58
C TYR A 29 -5.18 4.43 4.15
N LEU A 30 -5.40 5.42 3.28
CA LEU A 30 -5.65 5.24 1.87
C LEU A 30 -4.46 5.77 1.08
N HIS A 31 -4.05 5.04 0.05
CA HIS A 31 -3.08 5.51 -0.92
C HIS A 31 -3.48 5.02 -2.31
N ASP A 32 -2.92 5.66 -3.34
CA ASP A 32 -3.07 5.20 -4.70
C ASP A 32 -2.33 3.85 -4.87
N GLY A 33 -3.06 2.84 -5.34
CA GLY A 33 -2.53 1.49 -5.58
C GLY A 33 -1.54 1.42 -6.74
N ASN A 34 -1.56 2.40 -7.65
CA ASN A 34 -0.61 2.49 -8.76
C ASN A 34 0.75 3.05 -8.36
N HIS A 35 0.87 3.55 -7.12
CA HIS A 35 2.15 3.98 -6.59
C HIS A 35 2.88 2.80 -5.95
N TYR A 36 4.11 2.57 -6.41
CA TYR A 36 4.98 1.57 -5.79
C TYR A 36 5.22 1.91 -4.32
N HIS A 37 4.89 0.98 -3.44
CA HIS A 37 5.05 1.12 -2.01
C HIS A 37 5.56 -0.18 -1.42
N ILE A 38 6.29 -0.05 -0.31
CA ILE A 38 6.78 -1.20 0.45
C ILE A 38 6.52 -0.96 1.92
N MET A 39 6.26 -2.04 2.64
CA MET A 39 6.44 -2.02 4.08
C MET A 39 7.93 -1.81 4.39
N LYS A 40 8.25 -0.75 5.15
CA LYS A 40 9.58 -0.60 5.73
C LYS A 40 9.86 -1.76 6.70
N PRO A 41 11.03 -2.42 6.64
CA PRO A 41 11.45 -3.36 7.67
C PRO A 41 11.46 -2.65 9.03
N SER A 42 10.59 -3.09 9.94
CA SER A 42 10.48 -2.56 11.29
C SER A 42 11.16 -3.49 12.27
N LYS A 43 11.89 -2.93 13.23
CA LYS A 43 12.38 -3.68 14.40
C LYS A 43 11.19 -3.91 15.33
N ILE A 44 10.52 -5.03 15.16
CA ILE A 44 9.43 -5.47 16.03
C ILE A 44 10.06 -6.22 17.21
N GLY A 45 9.74 -5.83 18.44
CA GLY A 45 10.27 -6.44 19.66
C GLY A 45 9.82 -7.90 19.86
N LYS A 46 10.42 -8.59 20.84
CA LYS A 46 9.98 -9.93 21.23
C LYS A 46 8.53 -9.85 21.73
N ASN A 47 7.64 -10.63 21.13
CA ASN A 47 6.19 -10.64 21.37
C ASN A 47 5.43 -9.38 20.95
N GLU A 48 6.02 -8.54 20.10
CA GLU A 48 5.26 -7.49 19.42
C GLU A 48 4.77 -8.00 18.06
N TYR A 49 3.60 -7.52 17.65
CA TYR A 49 3.00 -7.89 16.38
C TYR A 49 2.45 -6.65 15.70
N ARG A 50 2.60 -6.58 14.38
CA ARG A 50 1.89 -5.60 13.55
C ARG A 50 0.87 -6.34 12.70
N ILE A 51 -0.39 -6.14 13.03
CA ILE A 51 -1.52 -6.75 12.33
C ILE A 51 -2.30 -5.62 11.66
N THR A 52 -2.57 -5.76 10.36
CA THR A 52 -3.32 -4.77 9.57
C THR A 52 -4.42 -5.49 8.80
N LEU A 53 -5.63 -4.93 8.80
CA LEU A 53 -6.64 -5.27 7.79
C LEU A 53 -6.32 -4.46 6.52
N GLN A 54 -6.16 -5.14 5.40
CA GLN A 54 -5.82 -4.51 4.11
C GLN A 54 -6.84 -4.91 3.06
N GLY A 55 -7.04 -4.02 2.11
CA GLY A 55 -7.98 -4.21 1.02
C GLY A 55 -7.68 -3.26 -0.13
N HIS A 56 -8.41 -3.42 -1.23
CA HIS A 56 -8.27 -2.60 -2.42
C HIS A 56 -9.63 -2.01 -2.79
N GLY A 57 -9.64 -0.71 -3.11
CA GLY A 57 -10.79 -0.04 -3.70
C GLY A 57 -10.57 0.17 -5.19
N ILE A 58 -11.60 -0.11 -5.99
CA ILE A 58 -11.61 0.19 -7.44
C ILE A 58 -12.84 1.04 -7.73
N LEU A 59 -12.63 2.21 -8.32
CA LEU A 59 -13.69 3.08 -8.80
C LEU A 59 -14.11 2.66 -10.20
N CYS A 60 -15.31 2.12 -10.35
CA CYS A 60 -15.89 1.71 -11.63
C CYS A 60 -17.22 2.42 -11.83
N ASN A 61 -17.39 3.14 -12.94
CA ASN A 61 -18.63 3.85 -13.29
C ASN A 61 -19.16 4.76 -12.16
N GLY A 62 -18.26 5.45 -11.44
CA GLY A 62 -18.62 6.34 -10.33
C GLY A 62 -18.95 5.62 -9.01
N VAL A 63 -18.84 4.30 -8.94
CA VAL A 63 -19.08 3.50 -7.74
C VAL A 63 -17.78 2.86 -7.23
N TRP A 64 -17.51 3.01 -5.95
CA TRP A 64 -16.39 2.34 -5.29
C TRP A 64 -16.74 0.90 -4.95
N ASN A 65 -15.94 -0.03 -5.47
CA ASN A 65 -15.98 -1.45 -5.15
C ASN A 65 -14.80 -1.74 -4.23
N ILE A 66 -15.07 -2.26 -3.03
CA ILE A 66 -14.03 -2.55 -2.03
C ILE A 66 -13.90 -4.06 -1.86
N TYR A 67 -12.65 -4.53 -1.86
CA TYR A 67 -12.26 -5.91 -1.65
C TYR A 67 -11.31 -5.99 -0.46
N TRP A 68 -11.47 -7.01 0.38
CA TRP A 68 -10.70 -7.26 1.60
C TRP A 68 -10.33 -8.74 1.70
#